data_AF-A0A6B3C301-F1
#
_entry.id   AF-A0A6B3C301-F1
#
_cell.length_a   1.000
_cell.length_b   1.000
_cell.length_c   1.000
_cell.angle_alpha   90.00
_cell.angle_beta   90.00
_cell.angle_gamma   90.00
#
_symmetry.space_group_name_H-M   'P 1'
#
loop_
_entity.id
_entity.type
_entity.pdbx_description
1 polymer ?
#
loop_
_entity_poly.entity_id
_entity_poly.type
_entity_poly.pdbx_seq_one_letter_code
_entity_poly.pdbx_strand_id
1 'polypeptide(L)'
;MSLSFAPSFPAFSSLSRAAAVAVGVVLLTVAPAATSAQAADEGFDQVTVESGSITSDGELTLAGSYRCLSTGDSVRVAASIERGENVWYGMDSIPASCDGSWHQWSNTKATEPGAYEPGPVRVKTSLVEFRRSGFIPMPTVHSEQVQEVVLTQV
;
A
#
# COMPACT_ATOMS: atom_id res chain seq x y z
N MET A 1 -9.77 18.71 68.99
CA MET A 1 -8.91 18.55 70.18
C MET A 1 -7.60 17.93 69.72
N SER A 2 -6.54 18.73 69.77
CA SER A 2 -5.16 18.33 69.51
C SER A 2 -4.62 17.53 70.69
N LEU A 3 -3.64 16.64 70.47
CA LEU A 3 -2.48 16.46 71.35
C LEU A 3 -1.34 15.78 70.56
N SER A 4 -0.21 16.46 70.56
CA SER A 4 1.07 16.09 69.96
C SER A 4 1.91 15.25 70.91
N PHE A 5 2.78 14.36 70.40
CA PHE A 5 4.08 14.05 71.02
C PHE A 5 5.03 13.36 70.02
N ALA A 6 6.24 13.91 69.89
CA ALA A 6 7.50 13.33 69.37
C ALA A 6 8.62 13.79 70.35
N PRO A 7 9.92 13.42 70.28
CA PRO A 7 10.70 12.73 69.22
C PRO A 7 11.78 11.74 69.76
N SER A 8 12.66 11.19 68.92
CA SER A 8 14.09 10.87 69.23
C SER A 8 14.88 10.50 67.95
N PHE A 9 15.84 11.35 67.58
CA PHE A 9 16.85 11.22 66.51
C PHE A 9 18.18 10.64 67.09
N PRO A 10 19.16 10.09 66.34
CA PRO A 10 20.01 10.82 65.35
C PRO A 10 20.47 9.91 64.17
N ALA A 11 21.35 10.23 63.21
CA ALA A 11 22.24 11.35 62.94
C ALA A 11 22.56 11.35 61.42
N PHE A 12 22.57 12.57 60.86
CA PHE A 12 23.49 13.14 59.88
C PHE A 12 24.28 12.22 58.93
N SER A 13 24.08 12.47 57.63
CA SER A 13 25.19 12.86 56.74
C SER A 13 24.64 13.73 55.62
N SER A 14 24.85 15.03 55.76
CA SER A 14 24.65 16.02 54.72
C SER A 14 25.75 15.85 53.67
N LEU A 15 25.38 15.66 52.40
CA LEU A 15 26.19 16.14 51.29
C LEU A 15 25.30 16.83 50.25
N SER A 16 25.86 17.92 49.77
CA SER A 16 25.19 19.07 49.20
C SER A 16 24.47 18.85 47.88
N ARG A 17 23.41 19.65 47.73
CA ARG A 17 22.78 20.13 46.50
C ARG A 17 23.70 20.16 45.27
N ALA A 18 23.24 19.57 44.18
CA ALA A 18 23.33 20.20 42.86
C ALA A 18 22.13 19.76 42.01
N ALA A 19 21.30 20.74 41.67
CA ALA A 19 20.21 20.60 40.72
C ALA A 19 20.77 20.60 39.29
N ALA A 20 20.28 19.71 38.44
CA ALA A 20 20.22 19.94 37.00
C ALA A 20 19.01 19.19 36.44
N VAL A 21 17.96 19.97 36.19
CA VAL A 21 16.77 19.57 35.43
C VAL A 21 17.20 19.40 33.97
N ALA A 22 16.95 18.23 33.41
CA ALA A 22 16.90 18.04 31.96
C ALA A 22 15.69 17.16 31.64
N VAL A 23 14.53 17.79 31.49
CA VAL A 23 13.34 17.17 30.91
C VAL A 23 13.59 17.08 29.40
N GLY A 24 14.13 15.96 28.95
CA GLY A 24 14.17 15.61 27.54
C GLY A 24 12.83 15.01 27.13
N VAL A 25 11.91 15.83 26.60
CA VAL A 25 10.72 15.31 25.92
C VAL A 25 11.18 14.77 24.57
N VAL A 26 11.36 13.45 24.49
CA VAL A 26 11.53 12.75 23.22
C VAL A 26 10.15 12.63 22.56
N LEU A 27 9.90 13.47 21.57
CA LEU A 27 8.76 13.32 20.65
C LEU A 27 9.03 12.10 19.76
N LEU A 28 8.50 10.94 20.16
CA LEU A 28 8.39 9.78 19.28
C LEU A 28 7.29 10.06 18.25
N THR A 29 7.68 10.55 17.08
CA THR A 29 6.83 10.53 15.89
C THR A 29 6.63 9.07 15.48
N VAL A 30 5.51 8.47 15.89
CA VAL A 30 5.06 7.18 15.36
C VAL A 30 4.59 7.43 13.94
N ALA A 31 5.49 7.20 12.97
CA ALA A 31 5.08 7.07 11.57
C ALA A 31 4.22 5.81 11.46
N PRO A 32 3.05 5.85 10.79
CA PRO A 32 2.30 4.64 10.52
C PRO A 32 3.11 3.82 9.52
N ALA A 33 3.71 2.72 9.99
CA ALA A 33 4.25 1.70 9.10
C ALA A 33 3.07 1.05 8.40
N ALA A 34 2.82 1.44 7.14
CA ALA A 34 1.95 0.68 6.25
C ALA A 34 2.54 -0.72 6.16
N THR A 35 1.88 -1.68 6.82
CA THR A 35 2.26 -3.09 6.73
C THR A 35 1.74 -3.56 5.39
N SER A 36 2.59 -3.54 4.36
CA SER A 36 2.29 -4.25 3.12
C SER A 36 2.22 -5.73 3.46
N ALA A 37 1.04 -6.33 3.33
CA ALA A 37 0.88 -7.77 3.44
C ALA A 37 1.67 -8.39 2.28
N GLN A 38 2.90 -8.82 2.56
CA GLN A 38 3.68 -9.61 1.62
C GLN A 38 2.92 -10.92 1.44
N ALA A 39 2.26 -11.07 0.28
CA ALA A 39 1.69 -12.34 -0.13
C ALA A 39 2.79 -13.40 -0.02
N ALA A 40 2.45 -14.55 0.57
CA ALA A 40 3.41 -15.65 0.74
C ALA A 40 4.10 -15.96 -0.59
N ASP A 41 5.38 -16.35 -0.53
CA ASP A 41 6.15 -16.84 -1.68
C ASP A 41 5.58 -18.20 -2.11
N GLU A 42 4.44 -18.14 -2.77
CA GLU A 42 3.89 -19.25 -3.49
C GLU A 42 4.53 -19.19 -4.88
N GLY A 43 5.18 -20.27 -5.32
CA GLY A 43 6.04 -20.32 -6.52
C GLY A 43 5.29 -20.19 -7.85
N PHE A 44 4.44 -19.19 -7.99
CA PHE A 44 3.62 -18.84 -9.15
C PHE A 44 3.58 -17.32 -9.38
N ASP A 45 3.01 -16.91 -10.50
CA ASP A 45 2.84 -15.50 -10.88
C ASP A 45 1.81 -14.81 -9.98
N GLN A 46 2.17 -13.65 -9.44
CA GLN A 46 1.34 -12.91 -8.49
C GLN A 46 1.23 -11.45 -8.89
N VAL A 47 0.06 -10.86 -8.65
CA VAL A 47 -0.18 -9.43 -8.82
C VAL A 47 -1.14 -8.94 -7.75
N THR A 48 -0.87 -7.76 -7.22
CA THR A 48 -1.69 -7.11 -6.21
C THR A 48 -1.98 -5.67 -6.59
N VAL A 49 -3.01 -5.11 -5.98
CA VAL A 49 -3.22 -3.67 -5.91
C VAL A 49 -3.21 -3.28 -4.44
N GLU A 50 -2.48 -2.23 -4.10
CA GLU A 50 -2.23 -1.81 -2.73
C GLU A 50 -2.84 -0.44 -2.43
N SER A 51 -2.90 0.44 -3.44
CA SER A 51 -3.44 1.78 -3.27
C SER A 51 -4.10 2.31 -4.54
N GLY A 52 -5.07 3.20 -4.35
CA GLY A 52 -5.65 4.00 -5.41
C GLY A 52 -5.86 5.45 -4.97
N SER A 53 -5.63 6.39 -5.87
CA SER A 53 -5.88 7.81 -5.64
C SER A 53 -6.58 8.43 -6.83
N ILE A 54 -7.35 9.48 -6.59
CA ILE A 54 -8.02 10.24 -7.62
C ILE A 54 -7.94 11.74 -7.36
N THR A 55 -7.61 12.51 -8.37
CA THR A 55 -7.62 13.97 -8.30
C THR A 55 -9.03 14.53 -8.52
N SER A 56 -9.26 15.79 -8.14
CA SER A 56 -10.57 16.44 -8.36
C SER A 56 -10.97 16.59 -9.84
N ASP A 57 -10.00 16.59 -10.75
CA ASP A 57 -10.19 16.62 -12.20
C ASP A 57 -10.27 15.22 -12.85
N GLY A 58 -10.22 14.15 -12.07
CA GLY A 58 -10.50 12.78 -12.53
C GLY A 58 -9.28 12.00 -13.00
N GLU A 59 -8.07 12.38 -12.61
CA GLU A 59 -6.86 11.58 -12.83
C GLU A 59 -6.80 10.45 -11.80
N LEU A 60 -7.05 9.22 -12.25
CA LEU A 60 -7.05 8.01 -11.42
C LEU A 60 -5.67 7.35 -11.47
N THR A 61 -5.08 7.09 -10.31
CA THR A 61 -3.83 6.32 -10.18
C THR A 61 -4.08 5.06 -9.35
N LEU A 62 -3.60 3.92 -9.84
CA LEU A 62 -3.56 2.66 -9.10
C LEU A 62 -2.11 2.18 -8.99
N ALA A 63 -1.75 1.61 -7.85
CA ALA A 63 -0.43 1.07 -7.61
C ALA A 63 -0.46 -0.20 -6.76
N GLY A 64 0.57 -1.02 -6.89
CA GLY A 64 0.74 -2.25 -6.12
C GLY A 64 2.02 -2.99 -6.51
N SER A 65 2.05 -4.30 -6.27
CA SER A 65 3.20 -5.14 -6.57
C SER A 65 2.85 -6.32 -7.47
N TYR A 66 3.86 -6.86 -8.15
CA TYR A 66 3.73 -8.09 -8.92
C TYR A 66 5.02 -8.90 -8.87
N ARG A 67 4.89 -10.19 -9.15
CA ARG A 67 6.00 -11.10 -9.39
C ARG A 67 5.66 -11.92 -10.61
N CYS A 68 6.58 -11.95 -11.57
CA CYS A 68 6.42 -12.70 -12.80
C CYS A 68 7.58 -13.68 -12.98
N LEU A 69 7.24 -14.96 -13.06
CA LEU A 69 8.13 -16.10 -13.34
C LEU A 69 8.07 -16.50 -14.82
N SER A 70 6.99 -16.14 -15.53
CA SER A 70 6.79 -16.48 -16.93
C SER A 70 7.90 -15.93 -17.83
N THR A 71 8.51 -16.79 -18.66
CA THR A 71 9.58 -16.39 -19.60
C THR A 71 9.05 -15.82 -20.91
N GLY A 72 7.81 -15.33 -20.94
CA GLY A 72 7.18 -14.77 -22.14
C GLY A 72 7.70 -13.37 -22.46
N ASP A 73 7.88 -13.07 -23.75
CA ASP A 73 8.50 -11.80 -24.21
C ASP A 73 7.57 -10.57 -24.09
N SER A 74 6.31 -10.73 -23.64
CA SER A 74 5.30 -9.66 -23.67
C SER A 74 4.27 -9.77 -22.56
N VAL A 75 4.71 -10.09 -21.35
CA VAL A 75 3.85 -10.02 -20.16
C VAL A 75 3.62 -8.55 -19.77
N ARG A 76 2.39 -8.22 -19.40
CA ARG A 76 1.98 -6.88 -19.00
C ARG A 76 1.16 -6.95 -17.71
N VAL A 77 1.30 -5.92 -16.88
CA VAL A 77 0.39 -5.67 -15.76
C VAL A 77 -0.78 -4.85 -16.32
N ALA A 78 -1.97 -5.44 -16.28
CA ALA A 78 -3.22 -4.79 -16.63
C ALA A 78 -4.04 -4.53 -15.37
N ALA A 79 -4.74 -3.40 -15.33
CA ALA A 79 -5.65 -3.06 -14.25
C ALA A 79 -7.00 -2.61 -14.84
N SER A 80 -8.08 -2.90 -14.12
CA SER A 80 -9.43 -2.42 -14.42
C SER A 80 -10.13 -2.07 -13.12
N ILE A 81 -10.95 -1.04 -13.14
CA ILE A 81 -11.73 -0.59 -11.98
C ILE A 81 -13.22 -0.78 -12.27
N GLU A 82 -13.97 -1.23 -11.28
CA GLU A 82 -15.42 -1.40 -11.40
C GLU A 82 -16.13 -0.04 -11.28
N ARG A 83 -17.07 0.23 -12.18
CA ARG A 83 -17.97 1.38 -12.12
C ARG A 83 -19.39 0.95 -12.45
N GLY A 84 -20.27 0.98 -11.46
CA GLY A 84 -21.59 0.36 -11.56
C GLY A 84 -21.52 -1.14 -11.27
N GLU A 85 -22.60 -1.87 -11.55
CA GLU A 85 -22.69 -3.28 -11.20
C GLU A 85 -22.02 -4.16 -12.26
N ASN A 86 -20.88 -4.78 -11.93
CA ASN A 86 -20.11 -5.68 -12.77
C ASN A 86 -19.60 -5.09 -14.11
N VAL A 87 -19.49 -3.77 -14.20
CA VAL A 87 -18.92 -3.09 -15.37
C VAL A 87 -17.48 -2.69 -15.07
N TRP A 88 -16.53 -3.30 -15.77
CA TRP A 88 -15.10 -3.10 -15.58
C TRP A 88 -14.52 -2.17 -16.64
N TYR A 89 -13.88 -1.09 -16.19
CA TYR A 89 -13.21 -0.12 -17.07
C TYR A 89 -11.70 -0.34 -16.99
N GLY A 90 -11.11 -0.77 -18.11
CA GLY A 90 -9.68 -1.00 -18.22
C GLY A 90 -8.87 0.29 -18.13
N MET A 91 -7.75 0.23 -17.42
CA MET A 91 -6.65 1.17 -17.53
C MET A 91 -5.72 0.76 -18.66
N ASP A 92 -4.77 1.62 -19.00
CA ASP A 92 -3.67 1.21 -19.86
C ASP A 92 -2.87 0.08 -19.19
N SER A 93 -2.03 -0.64 -19.93
CA SER A 93 -1.20 -1.71 -19.36
C SER A 93 0.27 -1.36 -19.43
N ILE A 94 1.01 -1.73 -18.39
CA ILE A 94 2.45 -1.50 -18.34
C ILE A 94 3.23 -2.80 -18.59
N PRO A 95 4.44 -2.75 -19.16
CA PRO A 95 5.27 -3.94 -19.32
C PRO A 95 5.64 -4.53 -17.96
N ALA A 96 5.65 -5.86 -17.85
CA ALA A 96 6.12 -6.57 -16.66
C ALA A 96 7.57 -7.04 -16.86
N SER A 97 8.39 -6.94 -15.82
CA SER A 97 9.70 -7.59 -15.73
C SER A 97 9.52 -8.99 -15.15
N CYS A 98 9.87 -10.01 -15.93
CA CYS A 98 9.73 -11.41 -15.53
C CYS A 98 11.10 -12.02 -15.19
N ASP A 99 11.65 -11.56 -14.07
CA ASP A 99 12.91 -12.04 -13.49
C ASP A 99 12.69 -12.86 -12.20
N GLY A 100 11.43 -13.15 -11.86
CA GLY A 100 11.03 -13.84 -10.64
C GLY A 100 11.20 -13.03 -9.35
N SER A 101 11.56 -11.75 -9.43
CA SER A 101 11.58 -10.83 -8.29
C SER A 101 10.26 -10.08 -8.14
N TRP A 102 10.03 -9.52 -6.96
CA TRP A 102 8.92 -8.60 -6.72
C TRP A 102 9.24 -7.23 -7.32
N HIS A 103 8.30 -6.70 -8.06
CA HIS A 103 8.36 -5.38 -8.69
C HIS A 103 7.16 -4.55 -8.26
N GLN A 104 7.39 -3.25 -8.14
CA GLN A 104 6.32 -2.28 -7.94
C GLN A 104 5.74 -1.85 -9.28
N TRP A 105 4.46 -1.53 -9.30
CA TRP A 105 3.79 -0.97 -10.46
C TRP A 105 2.93 0.22 -10.05
N SER A 106 2.82 1.18 -10.96
CA SER A 106 1.90 2.31 -10.85
C SER A 106 1.38 2.64 -12.25
N ASN A 107 0.11 3.00 -12.33
CA ASN A 107 -0.57 3.31 -13.57
C ASN A 107 -1.56 4.44 -13.34
N THR A 108 -1.52 5.43 -14.23
CA THR A 108 -2.35 6.62 -14.14
C THR A 108 -3.15 6.77 -15.42
N LYS A 109 -4.44 7.07 -15.28
CA LYS A 109 -5.35 7.27 -16.40
C LYS A 109 -6.31 8.43 -16.11
N ALA A 110 -6.43 9.33 -17.07
CA ALA A 110 -7.47 10.35 -17.06
C ALA A 110 -8.84 9.72 -17.26
N THR A 111 -9.80 10.11 -16.42
CA THR A 111 -11.20 9.69 -16.46
C THR A 111 -12.10 10.91 -16.56
N GLU A 112 -13.39 10.73 -16.84
CA GLU A 112 -14.32 11.86 -16.77
C GLU A 112 -14.40 12.38 -15.32
N PRO A 113 -14.42 13.71 -15.10
CA PRO A 113 -14.58 14.26 -13.76
C PRO A 113 -15.86 13.74 -13.07
N GLY A 114 -15.75 13.36 -11.79
CA GLY A 114 -16.87 12.81 -11.00
C GLY A 114 -17.26 11.37 -11.36
N ALA A 115 -16.49 10.70 -12.22
CA ALA A 115 -16.84 9.38 -12.69
C ALA A 115 -16.32 8.24 -11.77
N TYR A 116 -15.43 8.60 -10.84
CA TYR A 116 -15.17 7.85 -9.61
C TYR A 116 -15.15 8.86 -8.46
N GLU A 117 -15.67 8.46 -7.31
CA GLU A 117 -15.67 9.26 -6.08
C GLU A 117 -14.68 8.62 -5.08
N PRO A 118 -14.06 9.40 -4.19
CA PRO A 118 -13.27 8.85 -3.09
C PRO A 118 -14.09 7.85 -2.26
N GLY A 119 -13.50 6.68 -1.99
CA GLY A 119 -14.18 5.59 -1.28
C GLY A 119 -13.79 4.20 -1.76
N PRO A 120 -14.43 3.15 -1.22
CA PRO A 120 -14.16 1.76 -1.59
C PRO A 120 -14.53 1.49 -3.06
N VAL A 121 -13.61 0.88 -3.79
CA VAL A 121 -13.80 0.45 -5.18
C VAL A 121 -13.20 -0.93 -5.39
N ARG A 122 -13.76 -1.70 -6.31
CA ARG A 122 -13.19 -2.99 -6.72
C ARG A 122 -12.26 -2.79 -7.91
N VAL A 123 -11.08 -3.36 -7.81
CA VAL A 123 -10.05 -3.33 -8.83
C VAL A 123 -9.69 -4.76 -9.21
N LYS A 124 -9.70 -5.02 -10.51
CA LYS A 124 -9.17 -6.23 -11.11
C LYS A 124 -7.77 -5.95 -11.64
N THR A 125 -6.79 -6.73 -11.21
CA THR A 125 -5.42 -6.68 -11.71
C THR A 125 -5.04 -8.03 -12.32
N SER A 126 -4.28 -8.01 -13.41
CA SER A 126 -3.83 -9.24 -14.05
C SER A 126 -2.43 -9.13 -14.66
N LEU A 127 -1.71 -10.25 -14.63
CA LEU A 127 -0.53 -10.47 -15.46
C LEU A 127 -1.00 -11.18 -16.74
N VAL A 128 -0.90 -10.49 -17.87
CA VAL A 128 -1.37 -10.98 -19.17
C VAL A 128 -0.23 -11.01 -20.18
N GLU A 129 -0.09 -12.14 -20.87
CA GLU A 129 0.85 -12.29 -21.98
C GLU A 129 0.09 -12.37 -23.30
N PHE A 130 0.52 -11.61 -24.30
CA PHE A 130 -0.04 -11.70 -25.65
C PHE A 130 0.83 -12.60 -26.52
N ARG A 131 0.45 -13.87 -26.61
CA ARG A 131 1.15 -14.85 -27.43
C ARG A 131 0.69 -14.75 -28.88
N ARG A 132 1.62 -14.75 -29.84
CA ARG A 132 1.25 -14.82 -31.26
C ARG A 132 0.80 -16.24 -31.59
N SER A 133 -0.48 -16.38 -31.94
CA SER A 133 -1.03 -17.60 -32.54
C SER A 133 -1.56 -17.24 -33.92
N GLY A 134 -0.74 -17.43 -34.95
CA GLY A 134 -1.02 -16.90 -36.28
C GLY A 134 -0.95 -15.36 -36.31
N PHE A 135 -1.92 -14.72 -36.95
CA PHE A 135 -1.94 -13.25 -37.10
C PHE A 135 -2.61 -12.51 -35.93
N ILE A 136 -3.31 -13.21 -35.04
CA ILE A 136 -4.04 -12.60 -33.92
C ILE A 136 -3.27 -12.89 -32.62
N PRO A 137 -2.84 -11.87 -31.87
CA PRO A 137 -2.33 -12.05 -30.53
C PRO A 137 -3.42 -12.59 -29.61
N MET A 138 -3.16 -13.73 -28.96
CA MET A 138 -4.05 -14.34 -27.98
C MET A 138 -3.60 -13.99 -26.56
N PRO A 139 -4.49 -13.46 -25.71
CA PRO A 139 -4.16 -13.21 -24.32
C PRO A 139 -4.10 -14.52 -23.54
N THR A 140 -3.05 -14.70 -22.76
CA THR A 140 -2.91 -15.73 -21.73
C THR A 140 -2.82 -15.03 -20.38
N VAL A 141 -3.76 -15.30 -19.48
CA VAL A 141 -3.75 -14.73 -18.13
C VAL A 141 -2.94 -15.66 -17.23
N HIS A 142 -1.84 -15.14 -16.67
CA HIS A 142 -0.97 -15.88 -15.76
C HIS A 142 -1.39 -15.73 -14.31
N SER A 143 -1.93 -14.57 -13.96
CA SER A 143 -2.43 -14.24 -12.63
C SER A 143 -3.55 -13.22 -12.76
N GLU A 144 -4.62 -13.37 -11.98
CA GLU A 144 -5.69 -12.38 -11.87
C GLU A 144 -6.12 -12.28 -10.41
N GLN A 145 -6.28 -11.05 -9.93
CA GLN A 145 -6.80 -10.76 -8.61
C GLN A 145 -7.85 -9.66 -8.67
N VAL A 146 -8.93 -9.84 -7.90
CA VAL A 146 -9.93 -8.80 -7.66
C VAL A 146 -9.85 -8.41 -6.19
N GLN A 147 -9.53 -7.16 -5.93
CA GLN A 147 -9.36 -6.63 -4.58
C GLN A 147 -10.13 -5.33 -4.41
N GLU A 148 -10.59 -5.09 -3.19
CA GLU A 148 -11.16 -3.80 -2.83
C GLU A 148 -10.04 -2.87 -2.36
N VAL A 149 -10.03 -1.64 -2.88
CA VAL A 149 -9.12 -0.59 -2.46
C VAL A 149 -9.91 0.68 -2.19
N VAL A 150 -9.40 1.54 -1.30
CA VAL A 150 -10.00 2.83 -1.02
C VAL A 150 -9.33 3.88 -1.92
N LEU A 151 -10.11 4.53 -2.79
CA LEU A 151 -9.64 5.72 -3.51
C LEU A 151 -9.54 6.90 -2.55
N THR A 152 -8.32 7.43 -2.41
CA THR A 152 -8.08 8.67 -1.68
C THR A 152 -8.06 9.85 -2.62
N GLN A 153 -8.62 10.98 -2.18
CA GLN A 153 -8.46 12.23 -2.92
C GLN A 153 -7.09 12.83 -2.64
N VAL A 154 -6.41 13.30 -3.70
CA VAL A 154 -5.08 13.93 -3.64
C VAL A 154 -5.05 15.30 -4.32
#